data_AF-A0A7Z9HXW1-F1
#
_entry.id   AF-A0A7Z9HXW1-F1
#
_cell.length_a   1.000
_cell.length_b   1.000
_cell.length_c   1.000
_cell.angle_alpha   90.00
_cell.angle_beta   90.00
_cell.angle_gamma   90.00
#
_symmetry.space_group_name_H-M   'P 1'
#
loop_
_entity.id
_entity.type
_entity.pdbx_description
1 polymer ?
#
loop_
_entity_poly.entity_id
_entity_poly.type
_entity_poly.pdbx_seq_one_letter_code
_entity_poly.pdbx_strand_id
1 'polypeptide(L)'
;MDILERFHLALSYLEKSEEEQAGWERIRETEDFDHSQYDLIKSLYRRHVNQAKILTDTIRNSQTKSVPDLEEVLRDIDRKQRKLIKEISSGKLDPKQANRRNRTITKEQSRFEDILASARAISEAESTTDFGGRIELTFEEFEEKLEINDEESLVAAKPPREFRATNVAILVLLGVIAWAAWTYWDALGKASWETEVKDHKQFLHIRCTNTGEKSIRVYAPWPDGSTTLDMPQKLQRITFGILLYIREKGKPNFQLLPDSPGVWNRAGQPFDSTAPVIIRPGERLDIVLDVLELRKLGITIDAVKLEYTRYGGRKVDGHELRTP
;
A
#
# COMPACT_ATOMS: atom_id res chain seq x y z
N MET A 1 -8.90 -12.97 8.53
CA MET A 1 -8.45 -14.30 8.91
C MET A 1 -7.01 -14.45 8.43
N ASP A 2 -6.11 -14.82 9.33
CA ASP A 2 -4.70 -15.10 8.97
C ASP A 2 -4.61 -16.36 8.10
N ILE A 3 -3.51 -16.54 7.37
CA ILE A 3 -3.31 -17.68 6.47
C ILE A 3 -3.26 -19.01 7.22
N LEU A 4 -2.69 -19.03 8.42
CA LEU A 4 -2.67 -20.20 9.30
C LEU A 4 -4.08 -20.58 9.74
N GLU A 5 -4.85 -19.61 10.23
CA GLU A 5 -6.26 -19.82 10.61
C GLU A 5 -7.09 -20.33 9.43
N ARG A 6 -6.89 -19.74 8.25
CA ARG A 6 -7.59 -20.16 7.02
C ARG A 6 -7.23 -21.59 6.63
N PHE A 7 -5.97 -21.97 6.74
CA PHE A 7 -5.53 -23.33 6.43
C PHE A 7 -6.08 -24.34 7.45
N HIS A 8 -6.00 -24.03 8.74
CA HIS A 8 -6.55 -24.85 9.81
C HIS A 8 -8.07 -25.07 9.64
N LEU A 9 -8.78 -24.03 9.26
CA LEU A 9 -10.21 -24.10 8.95
C LEU A 9 -10.50 -24.97 7.73
N ALA A 10 -9.73 -24.82 6.65
CA ALA A 10 -9.87 -25.64 5.44
C ALA A 10 -9.53 -27.12 5.69
N LEU A 11 -8.50 -27.40 6.50
CA LEU A 11 -8.10 -28.74 6.89
C LEU A 11 -9.15 -29.40 7.82
N SER A 12 -9.71 -28.64 8.76
CA SER A 12 -10.83 -29.10 9.60
C SER A 12 -12.08 -29.42 8.78
N TYR A 13 -12.37 -28.59 7.78
CA TYR A 13 -13.47 -28.84 6.85
C TYR A 13 -13.24 -30.10 6.02
N LEU A 14 -12.00 -30.34 5.55
CA LEU A 14 -11.64 -31.54 4.80
C LEU A 14 -11.82 -32.80 5.65
N GLU A 15 -11.22 -32.84 6.84
CA GLU A 15 -11.32 -33.99 7.75
C GLU A 15 -12.77 -34.27 8.14
N LYS A 16 -13.58 -33.24 8.40
CA LYS A 16 -15.01 -33.38 8.65
C LYS A 16 -15.74 -34.00 7.47
N SER A 17 -15.48 -33.50 6.27
CA SER A 17 -16.15 -33.98 5.06
C SER A 17 -15.79 -35.44 4.77
N GLU A 18 -14.53 -35.83 4.97
CA GLU A 18 -14.06 -37.21 4.79
C GLU A 18 -14.64 -38.15 5.86
N GLU A 19 -14.67 -37.72 7.12
CA GLU A 19 -15.24 -38.49 8.23
C GLU A 19 -16.74 -38.77 8.02
N GLU A 20 -17.51 -37.72 7.68
CA GLU A 20 -18.95 -37.83 7.43
C GLU A 20 -19.22 -38.69 6.19
N GLN A 21 -18.45 -38.52 5.11
CA GLN A 21 -18.55 -39.37 3.92
C GLN A 21 -18.30 -40.85 4.27
N ALA A 22 -17.24 -41.13 5.04
CA ALA A 22 -16.92 -42.50 5.49
C ALA A 22 -17.96 -43.05 6.48
N GLY A 23 -18.60 -42.20 7.27
CA GLY A 23 -19.74 -42.55 8.12
C GLY A 23 -20.93 -43.03 7.31
N TRP A 24 -21.30 -42.27 6.27
CA TRP A 24 -22.39 -42.64 5.35
C TRP A 24 -22.09 -43.89 4.52
N GLU A 25 -20.84 -44.07 4.10
CA GLU A 25 -20.42 -45.30 3.41
C GLU A 25 -20.56 -46.54 4.30
N ARG A 26 -20.29 -46.43 5.60
CA ARG A 26 -20.54 -47.52 6.58
C ARG A 26 -22.02 -47.79 6.81
N ILE A 27 -22.85 -46.75 6.96
CA ILE A 27 -24.29 -46.91 7.17
C ILE A 27 -24.94 -47.60 5.96
N ARG A 28 -24.46 -47.32 4.74
CA ARG A 28 -24.92 -47.97 3.52
C ARG A 28 -24.74 -49.49 3.51
N GLU A 29 -23.77 -50.02 4.25
CA GLU A 29 -23.51 -51.46 4.36
C GLU A 29 -24.47 -52.18 5.32
N THR A 30 -25.36 -51.44 6.00
CA THR A 30 -26.38 -52.01 6.89
C THR A 30 -27.65 -52.39 6.13
N GLU A 31 -28.33 -53.47 6.56
CA GLU A 31 -29.47 -54.06 5.84
C GLU A 31 -30.73 -53.17 5.79
N ASP A 32 -30.85 -52.19 6.70
CA ASP A 32 -32.03 -51.32 6.85
C ASP A 32 -31.91 -49.98 6.11
N PHE A 33 -30.91 -49.82 5.23
CA PHE A 33 -30.59 -48.52 4.64
C PHE A 33 -31.42 -48.17 3.39
N ASP A 34 -32.17 -47.07 3.44
CA ASP A 34 -32.94 -46.56 2.30
C ASP A 34 -32.02 -45.94 1.23
N HIS A 35 -31.90 -46.64 0.10
CA HIS A 35 -31.08 -46.20 -1.03
C HIS A 35 -31.64 -45.01 -1.81
N SER A 36 -32.90 -44.60 -1.58
CA SER A 36 -33.55 -43.54 -2.37
C SER A 36 -32.90 -42.16 -2.23
N GLN A 37 -32.29 -41.88 -1.08
CA GLN A 37 -31.59 -40.60 -0.81
C GLN A 37 -30.07 -40.71 -0.84
N TYR A 38 -29.52 -41.93 -0.95
CA TYR A 38 -28.10 -42.17 -0.84
C TYR A 38 -27.27 -41.45 -1.91
N ASP A 39 -27.71 -41.48 -3.16
CA ASP A 39 -26.97 -40.85 -4.26
C ASP A 39 -26.92 -39.32 -4.10
N LEU A 40 -27.99 -38.71 -3.59
CA LEU A 40 -28.04 -37.28 -3.30
C LEU A 40 -27.05 -36.93 -2.18
N ILE A 41 -27.13 -37.64 -1.06
CA ILE A 41 -26.25 -37.42 0.11
C ILE A 41 -24.78 -37.65 -0.25
N LYS A 42 -24.48 -38.72 -1.00
CA LYS A 42 -23.15 -39.02 -1.51
C LYS A 42 -22.61 -37.92 -2.42
N SER A 43 -23.45 -37.37 -3.29
CA SER A 43 -23.05 -36.26 -4.17
C SER A 43 -22.72 -34.99 -3.38
N LEU A 44 -23.49 -34.72 -2.32
CA LEU A 44 -23.29 -33.58 -1.42
C LEU A 44 -21.95 -33.69 -0.68
N TYR A 45 -21.67 -34.80 0.00
CA TYR A 45 -20.41 -34.98 0.72
C TYR A 45 -19.19 -35.01 -0.21
N ARG A 46 -19.31 -35.62 -1.40
CA ARG A 46 -18.25 -35.54 -2.42
C ARG A 46 -17.96 -34.12 -2.85
N ARG A 47 -18.97 -33.26 -2.95
CA ARG A 47 -18.79 -31.83 -3.23
C ARG A 47 -17.98 -31.17 -2.12
N HIS A 48 -18.37 -31.36 -0.86
CA HIS A 48 -17.66 -30.80 0.30
C HIS A 48 -16.20 -31.28 0.37
N VAL A 49 -15.94 -32.59 0.22
CA VAL A 49 -14.58 -33.15 0.18
C VAL A 49 -13.76 -32.50 -0.94
N ASN A 50 -14.32 -32.42 -2.16
CA ASN A 50 -13.60 -31.84 -3.29
C ASN A 50 -13.28 -30.35 -3.07
N GLN A 51 -14.23 -29.56 -2.58
CA GLN A 51 -14.03 -28.14 -2.28
C GLN A 51 -12.97 -27.94 -1.19
N ALA A 52 -13.10 -28.65 -0.06
CA ALA A 52 -12.15 -28.57 1.05
C ALA A 52 -10.74 -29.00 0.63
N LYS A 53 -10.64 -30.05 -0.19
CA LYS A 53 -9.37 -30.55 -0.74
C LYS A 53 -8.72 -29.54 -1.68
N ILE A 54 -9.48 -28.98 -2.62
CA ILE A 54 -8.97 -27.94 -3.53
C ILE A 54 -8.43 -26.74 -2.75
N LEU A 55 -9.16 -26.28 -1.73
CA LEU A 55 -8.72 -25.18 -0.87
C LEU A 55 -7.44 -25.50 -0.11
N THR A 56 -7.42 -26.66 0.56
CA THR A 56 -6.27 -27.14 1.33
C THR A 56 -5.03 -27.28 0.45
N ASP A 57 -5.17 -27.95 -0.70
CA ASP A 57 -4.08 -28.16 -1.65
C ASP A 57 -3.61 -26.84 -2.27
N THR A 58 -4.52 -25.91 -2.57
CA THR A 58 -4.14 -24.60 -3.11
C THR A 58 -3.31 -23.81 -2.12
N ILE A 59 -3.74 -23.76 -0.86
CA ILE A 59 -3.00 -23.07 0.21
C ILE A 59 -1.66 -23.76 0.45
N ARG A 60 -1.66 -25.09 0.65
CA ARG A 60 -0.44 -25.88 0.90
C ARG A 60 0.57 -25.71 -0.22
N ASN A 61 0.17 -25.92 -1.47
CA ASN A 61 1.06 -25.78 -2.63
C ASN A 61 1.62 -24.36 -2.78
N SER A 62 0.82 -23.34 -2.49
CA SER A 62 1.29 -21.95 -2.49
C SER A 62 2.36 -21.72 -1.42
N GLN A 63 2.14 -22.21 -0.20
CA GLN A 63 3.10 -22.06 0.90
C GLN A 63 4.38 -22.86 0.65
N THR A 64 4.28 -24.13 0.25
CA THR A 64 5.44 -24.97 -0.09
C THR A 64 6.32 -24.34 -1.15
N LYS A 65 5.73 -23.71 -2.18
CA LYS A 65 6.49 -23.01 -3.22
C LYS A 65 7.17 -21.73 -2.72
N SER A 66 6.62 -21.08 -1.70
CA SER A 66 7.17 -19.82 -1.15
C SER A 66 8.31 -20.03 -0.15
N VAL A 67 8.42 -21.22 0.46
CA VAL A 67 9.45 -21.52 1.47
C VAL A 67 10.88 -21.25 0.96
N PRO A 68 11.31 -21.73 -0.23
CA PRO A 68 12.65 -21.45 -0.74
C PRO A 68 12.93 -19.95 -0.95
N ASP A 69 11.94 -19.20 -1.45
CA ASP A 69 12.07 -17.76 -1.69
C ASP A 69 12.21 -17.00 -0.36
N LEU A 70 11.44 -17.38 0.67
CA LEU A 70 11.52 -16.80 2.01
C LEU A 70 12.87 -17.11 2.69
N GLU A 71 13.40 -18.32 2.51
CA GLU A 71 14.73 -18.68 2.98
C GLU A 71 15.82 -17.84 2.29
N GLU A 72 15.69 -17.56 0.99
CA GLU A 72 16.62 -16.69 0.27
C GLU A 72 16.57 -15.26 0.81
N VAL A 73 15.38 -14.72 1.08
CA VAL A 73 15.21 -13.39 1.70
C VAL A 73 15.89 -13.31 3.06
N LEU A 74 15.73 -14.33 3.92
CA LEU A 74 16.40 -14.38 5.23
C LEU A 74 17.92 -14.46 5.09
N ARG A 75 18.45 -15.24 4.14
CA ARG A 75 19.89 -15.27 3.85
C ARG A 75 20.41 -13.89 3.42
N ASP A 76 19.63 -13.13 2.66
CA ASP A 76 19.98 -11.76 2.28
C ASP A 76 19.95 -10.77 3.45
N ILE A 77 18.99 -10.93 4.37
CA ILE A 77 18.94 -10.16 5.63
C ILE A 77 20.18 -10.46 6.49
N ASP A 78 20.58 -11.73 6.62
CA ASP A 78 21.81 -12.13 7.30
C ASP A 78 23.05 -11.50 6.67
N ARG A 79 23.14 -11.47 5.33
CA ARG A 79 24.23 -10.79 4.62
C ARG A 79 24.25 -9.30 4.93
N LYS A 80 23.09 -8.63 4.95
CA LYS A 80 22.98 -7.21 5.35
C LYS A 80 23.43 -6.99 6.79
N GLN A 81 23.07 -7.88 7.72
CA GLN A 81 23.48 -7.80 9.12
C GLN A 81 25.00 -7.93 9.27
N ARG A 82 25.61 -8.93 8.60
CA ARG A 82 27.08 -9.10 8.59
C ARG A 82 27.80 -7.89 7.99
N LYS A 83 27.24 -7.31 6.92
CA LYS A 83 27.77 -6.07 6.32
C LYS A 83 27.69 -4.89 7.29
N LEU A 84 26.57 -4.73 8.00
CA LEU A 84 26.41 -3.68 9.01
C LEU A 84 27.46 -3.83 10.13
N ILE A 85 27.67 -5.05 10.64
CA ILE A 85 28.70 -5.33 11.66
C ILE A 85 30.09 -4.91 11.17
N LYS A 86 30.43 -5.21 9.91
CA LYS A 86 31.70 -4.80 9.30
C LYS A 86 31.83 -3.27 9.13
N GLU A 87 30.74 -2.58 8.80
CA GLU A 87 30.71 -1.11 8.70
C GLU A 87 30.89 -0.44 10.07
N ILE A 88 30.28 -1.02 11.12
CA ILE A 88 30.44 -0.57 12.52
C ILE A 88 31.88 -0.79 12.98
N SER A 89 32.44 -2.00 12.79
CA SER A 89 33.80 -2.32 13.26
C SER A 89 34.90 -1.56 12.53
N SER A 90 34.64 -1.11 11.30
CA SER A 90 35.56 -0.26 10.53
C SER A 90 35.40 1.25 10.82
N GLY A 91 34.52 1.65 11.74
CA GLY A 91 34.30 3.05 12.10
C GLY A 91 33.66 3.90 10.99
N LYS A 92 33.11 3.26 9.94
CA LYS A 92 32.51 3.95 8.79
C LYS A 92 31.09 4.45 9.07
N LEU A 93 30.49 4.03 10.18
CA LEU A 93 29.13 4.37 10.55
C LEU A 93 29.07 5.06 11.91
N ASP A 94 28.32 6.15 11.96
CA ASP A 94 27.95 6.80 13.22
C ASP A 94 27.09 5.87 14.09
N PRO A 95 27.31 5.81 15.43
CA PRO A 95 26.57 4.93 16.33
C PRO A 95 25.04 5.07 16.25
N LYS A 96 24.52 6.28 16.02
CA LYS A 96 23.07 6.51 15.92
C LYS A 96 22.52 5.91 14.63
N GLN A 97 23.26 6.04 13.53
CA GLN A 97 22.89 5.41 12.25
C GLN A 97 22.96 3.89 12.32
N ALA A 98 23.98 3.36 13.00
CA ALA A 98 24.18 1.92 13.18
C ALA A 98 23.01 1.29 13.94
N ASN A 99 22.62 1.90 15.07
CA ASN A 99 21.47 1.45 15.86
C ASN A 99 20.16 1.49 15.08
N ARG A 100 19.92 2.54 14.27
CA ARG A 100 18.72 2.63 13.43
C ARG A 100 18.65 1.52 12.38
N ARG A 101 19.77 1.26 11.69
CA ARG A 101 19.85 0.19 10.70
C ARG A 101 19.68 -1.18 11.35
N ASN A 102 20.33 -1.41 12.48
CA ASN A 102 20.23 -2.68 13.22
C ASN A 102 18.77 -2.96 13.61
N ARG A 103 18.07 -1.99 14.20
CA ARG A 103 16.64 -2.12 14.55
C ARG A 103 15.77 -2.47 13.33
N THR A 104 16.07 -1.87 12.18
CA THR A 104 15.31 -2.13 10.94
C THR A 104 15.54 -3.56 10.46
N ILE A 105 16.80 -4.00 10.40
CA ILE A 105 17.18 -5.36 10.00
C ILE A 105 16.58 -6.39 10.96
N THR A 106 16.68 -6.20 12.28
CA THR A 106 16.10 -7.12 13.27
C THR A 106 14.58 -7.21 13.16
N LYS A 107 13.89 -6.09 12.89
CA LYS A 107 12.44 -6.10 12.68
C LYS A 107 12.06 -6.83 11.40
N GLU A 108 12.81 -6.62 10.32
CA GLU A 108 12.60 -7.35 9.06
C GLU A 108 12.86 -8.84 9.25
N GLN A 109 13.96 -9.20 9.91
CA GLN A 109 14.33 -10.59 10.21
C GLN A 109 13.22 -11.32 10.97
N SER A 110 12.81 -10.78 12.13
CA SER A 110 11.73 -11.38 12.93
C SER A 110 10.44 -11.54 12.14
N ARG A 111 10.05 -10.54 11.34
CA ARG A 111 8.86 -10.64 10.48
C ARG A 111 8.97 -11.78 9.47
N PHE A 112 10.11 -11.93 8.81
CA PHE A 112 10.28 -12.99 7.81
C PHE A 112 10.46 -14.38 8.43
N GLU A 113 11.04 -14.46 9.63
CA GLU A 113 11.08 -15.69 10.43
C GLU A 113 9.67 -16.17 10.80
N ASP A 114 8.80 -15.25 11.25
CA ASP A 114 7.40 -15.56 11.59
C ASP A 114 6.61 -16.06 10.35
N ILE A 115 6.80 -15.40 9.20
CA ILE A 115 6.16 -15.80 7.94
C ILE A 115 6.68 -17.17 7.47
N LEU A 116 7.99 -17.41 7.56
CA LEU A 116 8.59 -18.70 7.19
C LEU A 116 8.12 -19.83 8.11
N ALA A 117 8.04 -19.57 9.42
CA ALA A 117 7.53 -20.53 10.39
C ALA A 117 6.07 -20.92 10.07
N SER A 118 5.24 -19.92 9.74
CA SER A 118 3.85 -20.12 9.32
C SER A 118 3.75 -20.95 8.03
N ALA A 119 4.56 -20.60 7.01
CA ALA A 119 4.59 -21.32 5.74
C ALA A 119 5.04 -22.78 5.91
N ARG A 120 6.05 -23.03 6.76
CA ARG A 120 6.52 -24.38 7.09
C ARG A 120 5.47 -25.20 7.82
N ALA A 121 4.84 -24.62 8.85
CA ALA A 121 3.76 -25.27 9.58
C ALA A 121 2.63 -25.71 8.63
N ILE A 122 2.25 -24.86 7.67
CA ILE A 122 1.24 -25.22 6.64
C ILE A 122 1.73 -26.31 5.70
N SER A 123 2.99 -26.24 5.25
CA SER A 123 3.55 -27.19 4.28
C SER A 123 3.79 -28.58 4.87
N GLU A 124 4.10 -28.65 6.17
CA GLU A 124 4.47 -29.87 6.88
C GLU A 124 3.29 -30.51 7.60
N ALA A 125 2.22 -29.76 7.90
CA ALA A 125 1.06 -30.29 8.61
C ALA A 125 0.33 -31.36 7.78
N GLU A 126 0.10 -32.50 8.42
CA GLU A 126 -0.63 -33.64 7.86
C GLU A 126 -2.10 -33.60 8.27
N SER A 127 -2.40 -33.10 9.47
CA SER A 127 -3.76 -33.11 10.03
C SER A 127 -4.03 -31.92 10.97
N THR A 128 -5.28 -31.75 11.41
CA THR A 128 -5.66 -30.70 12.35
C THR A 128 -5.00 -30.82 13.72
N THR A 129 -4.47 -32.00 14.09
CA THR A 129 -3.75 -32.15 15.36
C THR A 129 -2.49 -31.29 15.43
N ASP A 130 -1.88 -31.01 14.28
CA ASP A 130 -0.70 -30.13 14.17
C ASP A 130 -1.03 -28.66 14.49
N PHE A 131 -2.33 -28.32 14.52
CA PHE A 131 -2.86 -26.99 14.85
C PHE A 131 -3.66 -26.97 16.16
N GLY A 132 -3.49 -27.97 17.03
CA GLY A 132 -4.18 -28.03 18.32
C GLY A 132 -5.55 -28.71 18.28
N GLY A 133 -5.86 -29.42 17.20
CA GLY A 133 -7.08 -30.20 17.05
C GLY A 133 -8.09 -29.57 16.10
N ARG A 134 -9.20 -30.27 15.88
CA ARG A 134 -10.21 -29.89 14.89
C ARG A 134 -11.09 -28.72 15.36
N ILE A 135 -11.41 -27.82 14.44
CA ILE A 135 -12.43 -26.80 14.65
C ILE A 135 -13.80 -27.44 14.37
N GLU A 136 -14.69 -27.42 15.36
CA GLU A 136 -16.05 -27.94 15.22
C GLU A 136 -17.02 -26.84 14.75
N LEU A 137 -17.44 -26.90 13.50
CA LEU A 137 -18.45 -26.03 12.88
C LEU A 137 -19.38 -26.86 11.99
N THR A 138 -20.55 -26.33 11.68
CA THR A 138 -21.44 -26.85 10.63
C THR A 138 -20.86 -26.61 9.24
N PHE A 139 -21.36 -27.32 8.21
CA PHE A 139 -20.86 -27.15 6.83
C PHE A 139 -21.14 -25.74 6.31
N GLU A 140 -22.30 -25.19 6.64
CA GLU A 140 -22.72 -23.84 6.28
C GLU A 140 -21.78 -22.79 6.92
N GLU A 141 -21.42 -22.97 8.19
CA GLU A 141 -20.46 -22.10 8.87
C GLU A 141 -19.04 -22.20 8.28
N PHE A 142 -18.63 -23.38 7.82
CA PHE A 142 -17.36 -23.56 7.11
C PHE A 142 -17.39 -22.83 5.77
N GLU A 143 -18.45 -23.00 4.97
CA GLU A 143 -18.63 -22.35 3.68
C GLU A 143 -18.66 -20.82 3.80
N GLU A 144 -19.38 -20.29 4.79
CA GLU A 144 -19.44 -18.86 5.09
C GLU A 144 -18.05 -18.31 5.45
N LYS A 145 -17.35 -18.95 6.40
CA LYS A 145 -16.04 -18.46 6.87
C LYS A 145 -14.92 -18.65 5.85
N LEU A 146 -15.03 -19.63 4.96
CA LEU A 146 -14.07 -19.86 3.88
C LEU A 146 -14.42 -19.08 2.59
N GLU A 147 -15.55 -18.38 2.59
CA GLU A 147 -16.11 -17.62 1.45
C GLU A 147 -16.28 -18.51 0.20
N ILE A 148 -16.79 -19.73 0.40
CA ILE A 148 -17.02 -20.70 -0.68
C ILE A 148 -18.32 -20.35 -1.39
N ASN A 149 -18.23 -19.79 -2.60
CA ASN A 149 -19.40 -19.52 -3.43
C ASN A 149 -19.78 -20.75 -4.26
N ASP A 150 -21.02 -21.20 -4.13
CA ASP A 150 -21.57 -22.37 -4.83
C ASP A 150 -21.59 -22.22 -6.37
N GLU A 151 -21.52 -20.98 -6.89
CA GLU A 151 -21.64 -20.70 -8.34
C GLU A 151 -20.42 -21.12 -9.19
N GLU A 152 -19.23 -21.31 -8.62
CA GLU A 152 -18.04 -21.75 -9.38
C GLU A 152 -17.94 -23.28 -9.54
N SER A 153 -18.78 -24.05 -8.85
CA SER A 153 -18.69 -25.52 -8.78
C SER A 153 -19.39 -26.27 -9.94
N LEU A 154 -20.09 -25.58 -10.85
CA LEU A 154 -20.86 -26.21 -11.94
C LEU A 154 -20.19 -26.19 -13.32
N VAL A 155 -18.97 -25.68 -13.45
CA VAL A 155 -18.24 -25.77 -14.73
C VAL A 155 -17.50 -27.11 -14.80
N ALA A 156 -18.23 -28.09 -15.33
CA ALA A 156 -17.73 -29.37 -15.79
C ALA A 156 -16.41 -29.24 -16.55
N ALA A 157 -15.52 -30.17 -16.23
CA ALA A 157 -14.26 -30.43 -16.92
C ALA A 157 -14.39 -30.37 -18.45
N LYS A 158 -13.74 -29.38 -19.06
CA LYS A 158 -13.06 -29.54 -20.35
C LYS A 158 -11.59 -29.26 -20.12
N PRO A 159 -10.66 -30.19 -20.41
CA PRO A 159 -9.25 -29.90 -20.28
C PRO A 159 -8.89 -28.85 -21.35
N PRO A 160 -8.36 -27.67 -20.99
CA PRO A 160 -7.79 -26.80 -21.98
C PRO A 160 -6.48 -27.44 -22.44
N ARG A 161 -6.38 -27.58 -23.77
CA ARG A 161 -5.14 -27.86 -24.50
C ARG A 161 -3.98 -27.09 -23.90
N GLU A 162 -2.85 -27.77 -23.79
CA GLU A 162 -1.55 -27.28 -23.36
C GLU A 162 -1.18 -25.93 -24.01
N PHE A 163 -1.52 -24.84 -23.33
CA PHE A 163 -0.78 -23.60 -23.39
C PHE A 163 -0.29 -23.36 -21.97
N ARG A 164 1.03 -23.26 -21.79
CA ARG A 164 1.70 -23.13 -20.48
C ARG A 164 1.01 -22.03 -19.63
N ALA A 165 0.17 -22.45 -18.70
CA ALA A 165 -0.74 -21.59 -17.92
C ALA A 165 0.00 -20.52 -17.09
N THR A 166 1.26 -20.75 -16.76
CA THR A 166 2.13 -19.80 -16.07
C THR A 166 2.27 -18.48 -16.83
N ASN A 167 2.33 -18.52 -18.17
CA ASN A 167 2.46 -17.30 -18.96
C ASN A 167 1.15 -16.51 -19.04
N VAL A 168 -0.01 -17.19 -19.05
CA VAL A 168 -1.31 -16.53 -19.12
C VAL A 168 -1.68 -15.89 -17.78
N ALA A 169 -1.46 -16.60 -16.66
CA ALA A 169 -1.69 -16.04 -15.33
C ALA A 169 -0.77 -14.84 -15.03
N ILE A 170 0.51 -14.92 -15.43
CA ILE A 170 1.44 -13.78 -15.32
C ILE A 170 1.00 -12.62 -16.22
N LEU A 171 0.57 -12.88 -17.46
CA LEU A 171 0.08 -11.82 -18.36
C LEU A 171 -1.21 -11.17 -17.84
N VAL A 172 -2.14 -11.94 -17.26
CA VAL A 172 -3.35 -11.42 -16.63
C VAL A 172 -2.99 -10.58 -15.40
N LEU A 173 -2.10 -11.08 -14.53
CA LEU A 173 -1.64 -10.35 -13.35
C LEU A 173 -0.91 -9.05 -13.74
N LEU A 174 -0.01 -9.11 -14.73
CA LEU A 174 0.66 -7.92 -15.29
C LEU A 174 -0.34 -6.96 -15.92
N GLY A 175 -1.38 -7.47 -16.60
CA GLY A 175 -2.47 -6.67 -17.13
C GLY A 175 -3.26 -5.95 -16.03
N VAL A 176 -3.57 -6.64 -14.93
CA VAL A 176 -4.25 -6.05 -13.77
C VAL A 176 -3.37 -5.03 -13.06
N ILE A 177 -2.07 -5.30 -12.87
CA ILE A 177 -1.12 -4.35 -12.29
C ILE A 177 -0.95 -3.13 -13.19
N ALA A 178 -0.81 -3.33 -14.50
CA ALA A 178 -0.70 -2.26 -15.47
C ALA A 178 -1.98 -1.40 -15.50
N TRP A 179 -3.16 -2.02 -15.43
CA TRP A 179 -4.44 -1.31 -15.36
C TRP A 179 -4.62 -0.57 -14.03
N ALA A 180 -4.25 -1.18 -12.90
CA ALA A 180 -4.25 -0.54 -11.59
C ALA A 180 -3.25 0.64 -11.53
N ALA A 181 -2.07 0.48 -12.13
CA ALA A 181 -1.08 1.55 -12.25
C ALA A 181 -1.56 2.67 -13.18
N TRP A 182 -2.21 2.33 -14.30
CA TRP A 182 -2.79 3.29 -15.24
C TRP A 182 -3.92 4.09 -14.59
N THR A 183 -4.88 3.42 -13.97
CA THR A 183 -5.99 4.07 -13.25
C THR A 183 -5.48 4.87 -12.05
N TYR A 184 -4.41 4.42 -11.38
CA TYR A 184 -3.74 5.19 -10.33
C TYR A 184 -3.09 6.46 -10.89
N TRP A 185 -2.35 6.38 -12.01
CA TRP A 185 -1.74 7.54 -12.67
C TRP A 185 -2.77 8.51 -13.23
N ASP A 186 -3.88 8.00 -13.78
CA ASP A 186 -5.00 8.80 -14.24
C ASP A 186 -5.76 9.48 -13.07
N ALA A 187 -5.77 8.85 -11.89
CA ALA A 187 -6.33 9.44 -10.67
C ALA A 187 -5.47 10.55 -10.05
N LEU A 188 -4.23 10.75 -10.52
CA LEU A 188 -3.35 11.81 -10.02
C LEU A 188 -3.60 13.12 -10.76
N GLY A 189 -3.90 14.19 -10.02
CA GLY A 189 -3.85 15.54 -10.56
C GLY A 189 -2.45 15.87 -11.12
N LYS A 190 -2.36 16.67 -12.18
CA LYS A 190 -1.08 17.11 -12.76
C LYS A 190 -1.02 18.63 -12.74
N ALA A 191 0.06 19.17 -12.21
CA ALA A 191 0.28 20.61 -12.10
C ALA A 191 1.67 20.93 -12.62
N SER A 192 1.78 21.98 -13.42
CA SER A 192 3.04 22.58 -13.84
C SER A 192 3.20 23.92 -13.13
N TRP A 193 4.41 24.23 -12.67
CA TRP A 193 4.73 25.42 -11.92
C TRP A 193 5.77 26.23 -12.68
N GLU A 194 5.51 27.52 -12.83
CA GLU A 194 6.45 28.49 -13.37
C GLU A 194 6.66 29.58 -12.32
N THR A 195 7.92 29.95 -12.10
CA THR A 195 8.28 31.00 -11.14
C THR A 195 9.16 32.02 -11.82
N GLU A 196 8.72 33.27 -11.85
CA GLU A 196 9.42 34.38 -12.49
C GLU A 196 9.64 35.51 -11.48
N VAL A 197 10.84 36.05 -11.43
CA VAL A 197 11.18 37.19 -10.58
C VAL A 197 10.96 38.47 -11.38
N LYS A 198 10.08 39.36 -10.90
CA LYS A 198 9.83 40.68 -11.52
C LYS A 198 10.17 41.81 -10.58
N ASP A 199 10.25 43.01 -11.16
CA ASP A 199 10.42 44.30 -10.47
C ASP A 199 11.55 44.27 -9.44
N HIS A 200 12.79 44.17 -9.94
CA HIS A 200 14.00 44.29 -9.10
C HIS A 200 14.08 43.31 -7.91
N LYS A 201 13.51 42.10 -8.04
CA LYS A 201 13.47 41.05 -7.00
C LYS A 201 12.51 41.31 -5.84
N GLN A 202 11.57 42.25 -6.01
CA GLN A 202 10.52 42.50 -5.03
C GLN A 202 9.38 41.48 -5.13
N PHE A 203 8.95 41.16 -6.35
CA PHE A 203 7.79 40.31 -6.59
C PHE A 203 8.21 38.98 -7.21
N LEU A 204 7.79 37.89 -6.57
CA LEU A 204 7.88 36.56 -7.16
C LEU A 204 6.52 36.22 -7.77
N HIS A 205 6.46 36.17 -9.10
CA HIS A 205 5.27 35.72 -9.81
C HIS A 205 5.30 34.20 -9.91
N ILE A 206 4.25 33.56 -9.40
CA ILE A 206 4.12 32.11 -9.39
C ILE A 206 2.88 31.79 -10.19
N ARG A 207 3.06 30.96 -11.21
CA ARG A 207 1.98 30.44 -12.04
C ARG A 207 1.86 28.95 -11.84
N CYS A 208 0.68 28.50 -11.46
CA CYS A 208 0.29 27.11 -11.43
C CYS A 208 -0.67 26.82 -12.58
N THR A 209 -0.31 25.90 -13.46
CA THR A 209 -1.18 25.47 -14.57
C THR A 209 -1.61 24.03 -14.33
N ASN A 210 -2.92 23.78 -14.39
CA ASN A 210 -3.43 22.40 -14.33
C ASN A 210 -3.30 21.74 -15.70
N THR A 211 -2.31 20.86 -15.83
CA THR A 211 -2.02 20.11 -17.06
C THR A 211 -2.71 18.74 -17.11
N GLY A 212 -3.50 18.41 -16.08
CA GLY A 212 -4.27 17.17 -16.01
C GLY A 212 -5.73 17.33 -16.42
N GLU A 213 -6.43 16.20 -16.51
CA GLU A 213 -7.85 16.14 -16.89
C GLU A 213 -8.80 16.33 -15.70
N LYS A 214 -8.28 16.40 -14.48
CA LYS A 214 -9.05 16.55 -13.24
C LYS A 214 -8.75 17.88 -12.59
N SER A 215 -9.74 18.47 -11.92
CA SER A 215 -9.53 19.69 -11.13
C SER A 215 -8.54 19.42 -10.00
N ILE A 216 -7.63 20.35 -9.76
CA ILE A 216 -6.65 20.30 -8.66
C ILE A 216 -6.96 21.35 -7.60
N ARG A 217 -6.46 21.14 -6.39
CA ARG A 217 -6.60 22.04 -5.24
C ARG A 217 -5.23 22.55 -4.85
N VAL A 218 -5.09 23.87 -4.70
CA VAL A 218 -3.82 24.51 -4.32
C VAL A 218 -4.02 25.33 -3.05
N TYR A 219 -3.19 25.10 -2.04
CA TYR A 219 -3.06 25.99 -0.89
C TYR A 219 -1.79 26.83 -1.01
N ALA A 220 -1.92 28.14 -0.80
CA ALA A 220 -0.80 29.07 -0.72
C ALA A 220 -1.13 30.19 0.29
N PRO A 221 -0.40 30.29 1.43
CA PRO A 221 0.64 29.36 1.86
C PRO A 221 0.05 28.02 2.34
N TRP A 222 0.86 26.96 2.29
CA TRP A 222 0.57 25.73 3.01
C TRP A 222 1.25 25.81 4.39
N PRO A 223 0.50 26.02 5.49
CA PRO A 223 1.05 26.56 6.75
C PRO A 223 2.12 25.70 7.44
N ASP A 224 2.07 24.38 7.29
CA ASP A 224 2.90 23.44 8.08
C ASP A 224 3.48 22.29 7.25
N GLY A 225 3.24 22.27 5.93
CA GLY A 225 3.53 21.13 5.06
C GLY A 225 2.91 19.81 5.51
N SER A 226 2.01 19.84 6.49
CA SER A 226 1.57 18.63 7.18
C SER A 226 0.46 17.94 6.41
N THR A 227 0.48 16.62 6.51
CA THR A 227 -0.50 15.69 5.95
C THR A 227 -1.73 15.53 6.85
N THR A 228 -2.05 16.54 7.67
CA THR A 228 -3.04 16.41 8.76
C THR A 228 -4.40 17.02 8.46
N LEU A 229 -4.58 17.66 7.30
CA LEU A 229 -5.91 17.98 6.82
C LEU A 229 -6.65 16.66 6.59
N ASP A 230 -7.59 16.33 7.49
CA ASP A 230 -8.38 15.11 7.49
C ASP A 230 -9.28 15.08 6.24
N MET A 231 -8.67 14.70 5.12
CA MET A 231 -9.24 14.77 3.79
C MET A 231 -9.37 13.37 3.19
N PRO A 232 -10.50 13.05 2.53
CA PRO A 232 -10.69 11.80 1.83
C PRO A 232 -9.51 11.47 0.89
N GLN A 233 -9.09 10.21 0.83
CA GLN A 233 -7.95 9.75 0.01
C GLN A 233 -8.03 10.21 -1.46
N LYS A 234 -9.24 10.35 -2.01
CA LYS A 234 -9.46 10.86 -3.38
C LYS A 234 -9.00 12.31 -3.54
N LEU A 235 -9.20 13.15 -2.53
CA LEU A 235 -8.80 14.57 -2.55
C LEU A 235 -7.30 14.75 -2.31
N GLN A 236 -6.69 13.88 -1.50
CA GLN A 236 -5.23 13.90 -1.26
C GLN A 236 -4.46 13.82 -2.59
N ARG A 237 -4.93 13.00 -3.53
CA ARG A 237 -4.28 12.81 -4.85
C ARG A 237 -4.33 14.03 -5.76
N ILE A 238 -5.21 15.00 -5.52
CA ILE A 238 -5.37 16.20 -6.37
C ILE A 238 -5.00 17.49 -5.64
N THR A 239 -4.41 17.39 -4.44
CA THR A 239 -4.12 18.54 -3.57
C THR A 239 -2.63 18.85 -3.54
N PHE A 240 -2.30 20.13 -3.73
CA PHE A 240 -0.95 20.69 -3.83
C PHE A 240 -0.77 21.90 -2.92
N GLY A 241 0.46 22.14 -2.51
CA GLY A 241 0.84 23.19 -1.59
C GLY A 241 2.06 23.95 -1.99
N ILE A 242 2.09 25.20 -1.55
CA ILE A 242 3.25 26.07 -1.69
C ILE A 242 3.80 26.35 -0.31
N LEU A 243 5.00 25.84 -0.07
CA LEU A 243 5.75 26.08 1.16
C LEU A 243 6.74 27.21 0.94
N LEU A 244 6.74 28.15 1.87
CA LEU A 244 7.65 29.29 1.87
C LEU A 244 8.71 29.09 2.94
N TYR A 245 9.96 28.96 2.50
CA TYR A 245 11.11 28.90 3.37
C TYR A 245 11.90 30.19 3.28
N ILE A 246 12.39 30.66 4.42
CA ILE A 246 13.28 31.81 4.50
C ILE A 246 14.61 31.40 5.12
N ARG A 247 15.70 32.02 4.66
CA ARG A 247 17.00 31.96 5.31
C ARG A 247 17.30 33.34 5.85
N GLU A 248 17.54 33.43 7.15
CA GLU A 248 17.94 34.69 7.78
C GLU A 248 19.43 34.96 7.58
N LYS A 249 19.79 36.24 7.53
CA LYS A 249 21.18 36.68 7.41
C LYS A 249 22.00 36.16 8.59
N GLY A 250 23.08 35.44 8.27
CA GLY A 250 23.97 34.82 9.27
C GLY A 250 23.52 33.43 9.75
N LYS A 251 22.34 32.93 9.35
CA LYS A 251 21.91 31.55 9.62
C LYS A 251 22.19 30.66 8.40
N PRO A 252 22.70 29.42 8.59
CA PRO A 252 23.03 28.54 7.47
C PRO A 252 21.81 27.82 6.87
N ASN A 253 20.72 27.68 7.62
CA ASN A 253 19.59 26.82 7.26
C ASN A 253 18.34 27.63 6.88
N PHE A 254 17.60 27.10 5.92
CA PHE A 254 16.24 27.54 5.60
C PHE A 254 15.26 27.10 6.71
N GLN A 255 14.34 27.98 7.07
CA GLN A 255 13.27 27.73 8.03
C GLN A 255 11.92 27.94 7.33
N LEU A 256 10.97 27.05 7.59
CA LEU A 256 9.60 27.19 7.07
C LEU A 256 8.96 28.40 7.73
N LEU A 257 8.46 29.34 6.93
CA LEU A 257 7.68 30.47 7.41
C LEU A 257 6.21 30.03 7.51
N PRO A 258 5.61 29.99 8.71
CA PRO A 258 4.19 29.71 8.86
C PRO A 258 3.35 30.83 8.21
N ASP A 259 2.06 30.56 8.04
CA ASP A 259 1.12 31.48 7.39
C ASP A 259 1.29 32.92 7.89
N SER A 260 1.57 33.82 6.95
CA SER A 260 1.95 35.20 7.19
C SER A 260 1.01 36.08 6.36
N PRO A 261 0.02 36.74 7.00
CA PRO A 261 -1.00 37.52 6.31
C PRO A 261 -0.39 38.62 5.44
N GLY A 262 -0.94 38.82 4.25
CA GLY A 262 -0.57 39.95 3.37
C GLY A 262 0.71 39.79 2.57
N VAL A 263 1.42 38.66 2.72
CA VAL A 263 2.62 38.35 1.91
C VAL A 263 2.24 37.81 0.53
N TRP A 264 1.10 37.14 0.45
CA TRP A 264 0.58 36.55 -0.78
C TRP A 264 -0.47 37.47 -1.39
N ASN A 265 -0.40 37.65 -2.71
CA ASN A 265 -1.35 38.46 -3.46
C ASN A 265 -1.90 37.69 -4.66
N ARG A 266 -3.19 37.89 -4.94
CA ARG A 266 -3.87 37.38 -6.14
C ARG A 266 -4.67 38.50 -6.76
N ALA A 267 -4.42 38.80 -8.03
CA ALA A 267 -5.07 39.90 -8.75
C ALA A 267 -5.03 41.25 -8.00
N GLY A 268 -3.91 41.54 -7.30
CA GLY A 268 -3.72 42.78 -6.56
C GLY A 268 -4.40 42.86 -5.19
N GLN A 269 -5.02 41.77 -4.72
CA GLN A 269 -5.61 41.68 -3.39
C GLN A 269 -4.83 40.68 -2.52
N PRO A 270 -4.74 40.91 -1.20
CA PRO A 270 -4.20 39.94 -0.25
C PRO A 270 -4.88 38.58 -0.43
N PHE A 271 -4.06 37.55 -0.50
CA PHE A 271 -4.46 36.17 -0.73
C PHE A 271 -4.18 35.37 0.54
N ASP A 272 -5.04 35.55 1.55
CA ASP A 272 -4.99 34.82 2.81
C ASP A 272 -5.98 33.65 2.72
N SER A 273 -5.51 32.51 2.21
CA SER A 273 -6.40 31.40 1.87
C SER A 273 -6.23 30.21 2.81
N THR A 274 -7.04 30.20 3.87
CA THR A 274 -7.29 28.97 4.67
C THR A 274 -8.02 27.90 3.85
N ALA A 275 -8.66 28.29 2.75
CA ALA A 275 -9.33 27.40 1.81
C ALA A 275 -8.43 27.06 0.60
N PRO A 276 -8.59 25.89 -0.04
CA PRO A 276 -7.88 25.61 -1.28
C PRO A 276 -8.49 26.37 -2.47
N VAL A 277 -7.64 26.86 -3.37
CA VAL A 277 -8.07 27.31 -4.70
C VAL A 277 -8.24 26.10 -5.60
N ILE A 278 -9.42 25.97 -6.21
CA ILE A 278 -9.71 24.93 -7.19
C ILE A 278 -9.31 25.43 -8.58
N ILE A 279 -8.45 24.69 -9.28
CA ILE A 279 -8.01 24.99 -10.64
C ILE A 279 -8.51 23.86 -11.55
N ARG A 280 -9.40 24.19 -12.49
CA ARG A 280 -9.95 23.18 -13.44
C ARG A 280 -8.93 22.82 -14.53
N PRO A 281 -9.15 21.72 -15.28
CA PRO A 281 -8.30 21.36 -16.41
C PRO A 281 -8.11 22.52 -17.38
N GLY A 282 -6.85 22.84 -17.72
CA GLY A 282 -6.51 23.94 -18.61
C GLY A 282 -6.59 25.35 -18.00
N GLU A 283 -7.10 25.50 -16.77
CA GLU A 283 -7.04 26.77 -16.03
C GLU A 283 -5.65 26.99 -15.41
N ARG A 284 -5.38 28.24 -15.06
CA ARG A 284 -4.17 28.65 -14.35
C ARG A 284 -4.49 29.52 -13.14
N LEU A 285 -3.64 29.41 -12.13
CA LEU A 285 -3.61 30.28 -10.95
C LEU A 285 -2.34 31.12 -11.02
N ASP A 286 -2.51 32.44 -11.08
CA ASP A 286 -1.42 33.41 -10.98
C ASP A 286 -1.48 34.05 -9.58
N ILE A 287 -0.41 33.88 -8.80
CA ILE A 287 -0.24 34.48 -7.47
C ILE A 287 1.11 35.19 -7.41
N VAL A 288 1.23 36.15 -6.50
CA VAL A 288 2.43 36.96 -6.31
C VAL A 288 2.85 36.88 -4.85
N LEU A 289 4.12 36.60 -4.61
CA LEU A 289 4.75 36.73 -3.31
C LEU A 289 5.44 38.11 -3.23
N ASP A 290 5.06 38.94 -2.26
CA ASP A 290 5.72 40.21 -1.99
C ASP A 290 6.85 40.02 -0.96
N VAL A 291 8.09 40.10 -1.43
CA VAL A 291 9.28 39.91 -0.60
C VAL A 291 9.57 41.13 0.29
N LEU A 292 9.04 42.32 -0.02
CA LEU A 292 9.17 43.48 0.87
C LEU A 292 8.25 43.39 2.08
N GLU A 293 7.03 42.87 1.91
CA GLU A 293 6.12 42.62 3.05
C GLU A 293 6.74 41.63 4.04
N LEU A 294 7.50 40.64 3.56
CA LEU A 294 8.28 39.75 4.43
C LEU A 294 9.29 40.47 5.32
N ARG A 295 9.86 41.60 4.87
CA ARG A 295 10.79 42.40 5.68
C ARG A 295 10.08 43.14 6.82
N LYS A 296 8.79 43.46 6.66
CA LYS A 296 7.99 44.10 7.71
C LYS A 296 7.73 43.18 8.90
N LEU A 297 7.94 41.86 8.75
CA LEU A 297 7.88 40.87 9.83
C LEU A 297 9.06 40.99 10.82
N GLY A 298 9.99 41.94 10.62
CA GLY A 298 11.14 42.15 11.50
C GLY A 298 12.29 41.16 11.28
N ILE A 299 12.23 40.37 10.21
CA ILE A 299 13.21 39.34 9.89
C ILE A 299 14.19 39.86 8.82
N THR A 300 15.50 39.72 9.06
CA THR A 300 16.52 40.07 8.07
C THR A 300 16.76 38.89 7.12
N ILE A 301 16.09 38.91 5.98
CA ILE A 301 16.07 37.81 5.00
C ILE A 301 17.31 37.89 4.09
N ASP A 302 18.00 36.77 3.93
CA ASP A 302 19.13 36.55 3.02
C ASP A 302 18.72 35.78 1.75
N ALA A 303 17.81 34.82 1.89
CA ALA A 303 17.24 34.11 0.76
C ALA A 303 15.83 33.63 1.05
N VAL A 304 15.06 33.47 -0.01
CA VAL A 304 13.72 32.88 0.00
C VAL A 304 13.75 31.62 -0.86
N LYS A 305 13.07 30.57 -0.42
CA LYS A 305 12.92 29.33 -1.17
C LYS A 305 11.47 28.91 -1.17
N LEU A 306 10.91 28.70 -2.35
CA LEU A 306 9.61 28.08 -2.54
C LEU A 306 9.75 26.60 -2.81
N GLU A 307 8.90 25.80 -2.19
CA GLU A 307 8.73 24.39 -2.54
C GLU A 307 7.28 24.09 -2.86
N TYR A 308 7.08 23.54 -4.05
CA TYR A 308 5.78 23.06 -4.52
C TYR A 308 5.67 21.60 -4.15
N THR A 309 4.71 21.27 -3.30
CA THR A 309 4.55 19.92 -2.76
C THR A 309 3.17 19.38 -3.08
N ARG A 310 3.05 18.06 -3.11
CA ARG A 310 1.76 17.37 -3.08
C ARG A 310 1.42 17.04 -1.64
N TYR A 311 0.12 16.85 -1.36
CA TYR A 311 -0.31 16.17 -0.13
C TYR A 311 0.51 14.89 0.07
N GLY A 312 1.07 14.71 1.27
CA GLY A 312 2.07 13.67 1.55
C GLY A 312 3.50 14.19 1.68
N GLY A 313 3.75 15.48 1.42
CA GLY A 313 5.09 16.09 1.50
C GLY A 313 6.00 15.74 0.32
N ARG A 314 5.48 15.12 -0.74
CA ARG A 314 6.27 14.80 -1.94
C ARG A 314 6.52 16.08 -2.74
N LYS A 315 7.78 16.49 -2.81
CA LYS A 315 8.22 17.63 -3.63
C LYS A 315 7.94 17.39 -5.12
N VAL A 316 7.34 18.37 -5.76
CA VAL A 316 7.04 18.40 -7.19
C VAL A 316 8.06 19.27 -7.91
N ASP A 317 8.32 20.47 -7.38
CA ASP A 317 9.29 21.43 -7.92
C ASP A 317 9.68 22.46 -6.83
N GLY A 318 10.58 23.41 -7.11
CA GLY A 318 10.90 24.50 -6.19
C GLY A 318 11.84 25.54 -6.79
N HIS A 319 11.84 26.73 -6.18
CA HIS A 319 12.62 27.87 -6.63
C HIS A 319 13.34 28.53 -5.46
N GLU A 320 14.60 28.94 -5.63
CA GLU A 320 15.38 29.65 -4.62
C GLU A 320 15.84 31.00 -5.18
N LEU A 321 15.61 32.06 -4.41
CA LEU A 321 16.02 33.42 -4.73
C LEU A 321 16.85 34.00 -3.58
N ARG A 322 18.07 34.46 -3.91
CA ARG A 322 18.85 35.28 -2.97
C ARG A 322 18.33 36.71 -2.99
N THR A 323 17.95 37.22 -1.81
CA THR A 323 17.53 38.60 -1.67
C THR A 323 18.77 39.50 -1.65
N PRO A 324 18.76 40.63 -2.38
CA PRO A 324 19.89 41.56 -2.43
C PRO A 324 20.13 42.25 -1.10
#